data_AF-A0A9X9LZL4-F1
#
_entry.id   AF-A0A9X9LZL4-F1
#
_cell.length_a   1.000
_cell.length_b   1.000
_cell.length_c   1.000
_cell.angle_alpha   90.00
_cell.angle_beta   90.00
_cell.angle_gamma   90.00
#
_symmetry.space_group_name_H-M   'P 1'
#
loop_
_entity.id
_entity.type
_entity.pdbx_description
1 polymer ?
#
loop_
_entity_poly.entity_id
_entity_poly.type
_entity_poly.pdbx_seq_one_letter_code
_entity_poly.pdbx_strand_id
1 'polypeptide(L)'
;MPVVMARDLEETASSSEDEEVVSQEDHPCIMWTGGCRRIPVLVFHAEAILTKDNNIRVIGERYHLSYKIVRTDSRLVRSILTAHGFHEVHPSSTDYNLMWTGSHLKPFLLRTLSEAQKVNHFPRSYELTRKDRLYKNIIRMQHTHGFKAFHILPQTFLLPAEYAEFCNSYSKDRGPWIVKPVASSRGRGVYLINNPNQISLEENILVSRYINNPLLIDDFKFDVRLYVLVTSYDPLVIYLYEEGLARFATVRYDQGAKNIRNQFMHLTNYSVNKKSGDYVSCDDPEVEDYGNKWSMSAMLRYLKQEGRDTTALMAHVEDLIIKTIISAELAIATACKTFVPHRSSCFELYGFDVLIDSTLKPWLLEVNLSPSLACDAPLDLKIKASMISDMFTVVGFVCQDPAQRASTRPIYPTFESSRRNPFQKPQRPVSAQCQSSDAKLRSRPLSASDAEMKNLVGSAREKVPGKLGGSVLGLSMEEIKVLRRVKEENDRRGGFIRIF
;
A
#
# COMPACT_ATOMS: atom_id res chain seq x y z
N MET A 1 79.24 -9.39 -34.03
CA MET A 1 80.19 -9.43 -32.90
C MET A 1 81.43 -8.66 -33.30
N PRO A 2 82.15 -7.97 -32.39
CA PRO A 2 81.95 -7.80 -30.93
C PRO A 2 80.76 -6.86 -30.61
N VAL A 3 80.11 -6.76 -29.42
CA VAL A 3 80.45 -6.93 -27.98
C VAL A 3 81.16 -5.71 -27.38
N VAL A 4 80.82 -5.13 -26.21
CA VAL A 4 79.63 -5.01 -25.31
C VAL A 4 80.00 -3.92 -24.26
N MET A 5 79.07 -3.14 -23.70
CA MET A 5 78.92 -2.84 -22.24
C MET A 5 78.03 -1.61 -21.91
N ALA A 6 77.12 -1.84 -20.97
CA ALA A 6 76.56 -0.93 -19.95
C ALA A 6 76.01 0.47 -20.32
N ARG A 7 74.69 0.64 -20.07
CA ARG A 7 74.19 1.64 -19.11
C ARG A 7 72.81 1.25 -18.57
N ASP A 8 72.52 1.75 -17.37
CA ASP A 8 71.55 1.18 -16.45
C ASP A 8 70.08 1.54 -16.75
N LEU A 9 69.19 0.67 -16.29
CA LEU A 9 67.74 0.89 -16.21
C LEU A 9 67.42 1.31 -14.77
N GLU A 10 66.92 2.53 -14.57
CA GLU A 10 66.18 2.91 -13.36
C GLU A 10 64.71 3.18 -13.70
N GLU A 11 63.85 2.81 -12.77
CA GLU A 11 62.40 2.77 -12.94
C GLU A 11 61.76 4.14 -12.75
N THR A 12 60.80 4.49 -13.60
CA THR A 12 59.73 5.42 -13.23
C THR A 12 58.39 4.81 -13.60
N ALA A 13 57.78 4.11 -12.66
CA ALA A 13 56.39 3.72 -12.76
C ALA A 13 55.50 4.92 -12.42
N SER A 14 54.68 5.36 -13.38
CA SER A 14 53.48 6.17 -13.11
C SER A 14 52.30 5.57 -13.85
N SER A 15 51.64 4.60 -13.22
CA SER A 15 50.32 4.14 -13.65
C SER A 15 49.30 5.22 -13.33
N SER A 16 48.90 6.00 -14.32
CA SER A 16 47.68 6.80 -14.25
C SER A 16 46.48 5.85 -14.28
N GLU A 17 45.99 5.49 -13.09
CA GLU A 17 44.62 5.01 -12.94
C GLU A 17 43.69 6.20 -13.23
N ASP A 18 43.29 6.34 -14.49
CA ASP A 18 42.17 7.20 -14.87
C ASP A 18 40.89 6.58 -14.31
N GLU A 19 40.59 6.85 -13.04
CA GLU A 19 39.23 6.72 -12.53
C GLU A 19 38.33 7.64 -13.37
N GLU A 20 37.52 7.04 -14.25
CA GLU A 20 36.46 7.76 -14.93
C GLU A 20 35.51 8.35 -13.88
N VAL A 21 35.68 9.65 -13.59
CA VAL A 21 34.75 10.42 -12.77
C VAL A 21 33.46 10.60 -13.54
N VAL A 22 32.62 9.56 -13.54
CA VAL A 22 31.26 9.60 -14.07
C VAL A 22 30.55 10.77 -13.43
N SER A 23 30.11 11.72 -14.27
CA SER A 23 29.47 12.96 -13.84
C SER A 23 28.29 12.64 -12.91
N GLN A 24 28.36 13.15 -11.67
CA GLN A 24 27.46 12.79 -10.57
C GLN A 24 25.96 13.01 -10.86
N GLU A 25 25.62 13.79 -11.88
CA GLU A 25 24.25 14.09 -12.26
C GLU A 25 23.55 12.95 -13.04
N ASP A 26 24.28 12.05 -13.70
CA ASP A 26 23.71 11.07 -14.66
C ASP A 26 23.90 9.58 -14.28
N HIS A 27 24.05 9.25 -12.99
CA HIS A 27 24.10 7.84 -12.56
C HIS A 27 22.73 7.15 -12.76
N PRO A 28 22.62 5.97 -13.41
CA PRO A 28 21.32 5.37 -13.79
C PRO A 28 20.40 5.08 -12.59
N CYS A 29 20.98 4.77 -11.42
CA CYS A 29 20.23 4.53 -10.19
C CYS A 29 19.85 5.81 -9.41
N ILE A 30 20.11 7.01 -9.91
CA ILE A 30 19.73 8.28 -9.27
C ILE A 30 18.76 9.04 -10.18
N MET A 31 17.57 9.35 -9.67
CA MET A 31 16.68 10.33 -10.30
C MET A 31 16.60 11.60 -9.46
N TRP A 32 16.94 12.74 -10.09
CA TRP A 32 16.92 14.05 -9.46
C TRP A 32 15.52 14.67 -9.45
N THR A 33 14.98 14.87 -8.25
CA THR A 33 13.63 15.39 -8.00
C THR A 33 13.64 16.74 -7.27
N GLY A 34 12.45 17.28 -6.98
CA GLY A 34 12.26 18.62 -6.44
C GLY A 34 12.33 19.72 -7.51
N GLY A 35 11.86 20.92 -7.14
CA GLY A 35 11.63 22.04 -8.07
C GLY A 35 12.85 22.60 -8.81
N CYS A 36 14.06 22.15 -8.46
CA CYS A 36 15.31 22.48 -9.15
C CYS A 36 16.17 21.22 -9.44
N ARG A 37 15.58 20.01 -9.41
CA ARG A 37 16.29 18.72 -9.55
C ARG A 37 17.50 18.59 -8.60
N ARG A 38 17.29 18.83 -7.30
CA ARG A 38 18.35 18.83 -6.27
C ARG A 38 18.22 17.71 -5.24
N ILE A 39 17.14 16.93 -5.29
CA ILE A 39 16.88 15.85 -4.35
C ILE A 39 17.17 14.53 -5.08
N PRO A 40 18.34 13.90 -4.87
CA PRO A 40 18.65 12.61 -5.49
C PRO A 40 17.79 11.54 -4.83
N VAL A 41 17.05 10.78 -5.64
CA VAL A 41 16.21 9.68 -5.19
C VAL A 41 16.66 8.40 -5.86
N LEU A 42 16.85 7.35 -5.07
CA LEU A 42 17.33 6.08 -5.57
C LEU A 42 16.25 5.40 -6.45
N VAL A 43 16.69 4.93 -7.61
CA VAL A 43 15.95 4.08 -8.54
C VAL A 43 16.41 2.63 -8.34
N PHE A 44 15.46 1.70 -8.34
CA PHE A 44 15.71 0.28 -8.16
C PHE A 44 15.46 -0.48 -9.46
N HIS A 45 16.32 -1.46 -9.74
CA HIS A 45 16.25 -2.32 -10.92
C HIS A 45 16.13 -3.78 -10.48
N ALA A 46 15.15 -4.51 -11.02
CA ALA A 46 14.96 -5.93 -10.70
C ALA A 46 16.18 -6.79 -11.06
N GLU A 47 16.85 -6.47 -12.15
CA GLU A 47 18.03 -7.18 -12.67
C GLU A 47 19.22 -7.17 -11.71
N ALA A 48 19.31 -6.21 -10.78
CA ALA A 48 20.40 -6.09 -9.82
C ALA A 48 20.60 -7.36 -8.96
N ILE A 49 19.52 -8.12 -8.70
CA ILE A 49 19.59 -9.38 -7.96
C ILE A 49 20.21 -10.53 -8.78
N LEU A 50 20.24 -10.40 -10.11
CA LEU A 50 20.78 -11.37 -11.05
C LEU A 50 22.21 -11.00 -11.45
N THR A 51 22.45 -9.74 -11.80
CA THR A 51 23.74 -9.25 -12.32
C THR A 51 24.79 -9.04 -11.23
N LYS A 52 24.37 -8.69 -10.01
CA LYS A 52 25.26 -8.23 -8.91
C LYS A 52 26.18 -7.07 -9.34
N ASP A 53 25.66 -6.17 -10.18
CA ASP A 53 26.42 -5.00 -10.64
C ASP A 53 26.87 -4.11 -9.47
N ASN A 54 28.18 -3.90 -9.36
CA ASN A 54 28.76 -3.05 -8.33
C ASN A 54 28.36 -1.58 -8.48
N ASN A 55 28.09 -1.09 -9.71
CA ASN A 55 27.68 0.31 -9.94
C ASN A 55 26.35 0.63 -9.24
N ILE A 56 25.38 -0.29 -9.33
CA ILE A 56 24.08 -0.18 -8.64
C ILE A 56 24.29 -0.15 -7.12
N ARG A 57 25.19 -1.00 -6.62
CA ARG A 57 25.46 -1.18 -5.19
C ARG A 57 26.18 0.02 -4.55
N VAL A 58 27.13 0.64 -5.24
CA VAL A 58 27.96 1.74 -4.71
C VAL A 58 27.13 2.93 -4.22
N ILE A 59 25.97 3.22 -4.82
CA ILE A 59 25.12 4.34 -4.41
C ILE A 59 24.54 4.14 -3.00
N GLY A 60 23.97 2.97 -2.71
CA GLY A 60 23.42 2.69 -1.38
C GLY A 60 24.47 2.70 -0.27
N GLU A 61 25.68 2.20 -0.58
CA GLU A 61 26.82 2.20 0.34
C GLU A 61 27.33 3.62 0.59
N ARG A 62 27.52 4.43 -0.47
CA ARG A 62 27.94 5.84 -0.39
C ARG A 62 27.02 6.67 0.51
N TYR A 63 25.70 6.53 0.35
CA TYR A 63 24.72 7.25 1.17
C TYR A 63 24.37 6.55 2.50
N HIS A 64 25.07 5.46 2.83
CA HIS A 64 24.88 4.67 4.05
C HIS A 64 23.40 4.32 4.28
N LEU A 65 22.74 3.85 3.22
CA LEU A 65 21.34 3.48 3.27
C LEU A 65 21.17 2.17 4.05
N SER A 66 20.15 2.10 4.90
CA SER A 66 19.95 0.97 5.81
C SER A 66 18.49 0.54 5.92
N TYR A 67 18.29 -0.75 6.17
CA TYR A 67 16.97 -1.31 6.44
C TYR A 67 17.00 -2.25 7.64
N LYS A 68 15.83 -2.55 8.17
CA LYS A 68 15.62 -3.64 9.13
C LYS A 68 14.33 -4.40 8.85
N ILE A 69 14.39 -5.71 9.00
CA ILE A 69 13.23 -6.60 8.82
C ILE A 69 12.71 -7.04 10.21
N VAL A 70 11.40 -6.92 10.43
CA VAL A 70 10.77 -7.16 11.74
C VAL A 70 9.59 -8.12 11.59
N ARG A 71 9.63 -9.27 12.28
CA ARG A 71 8.53 -10.26 12.34
C ARG A 71 8.04 -10.75 10.96
N THR A 72 8.93 -10.87 9.98
CA THR A 72 8.66 -11.47 8.67
C THR A 72 9.95 -12.03 8.09
N ASP A 73 9.84 -13.06 7.25
CA ASP A 73 10.92 -13.45 6.35
C ASP A 73 10.56 -13.00 4.94
N SER A 74 11.30 -12.03 4.42
CA SER A 74 11.06 -11.39 3.12
C SER A 74 12.34 -11.47 2.28
N ARG A 75 12.76 -12.70 1.94
CA ARG A 75 14.01 -13.00 1.21
C ARG A 75 14.20 -12.16 -0.06
N LEU A 76 13.14 -11.96 -0.86
CA LEU A 76 13.19 -11.12 -2.06
C LEU A 76 13.48 -9.65 -1.73
N VAL A 77 12.79 -9.08 -0.74
CA VAL A 77 12.99 -7.70 -0.28
C VAL A 77 14.42 -7.51 0.22
N ARG A 78 14.93 -8.45 1.03
CA ARG A 78 16.34 -8.47 1.48
C ARG A 78 17.29 -8.46 0.29
N SER A 79 17.10 -9.38 -0.67
CA SER A 79 17.97 -9.50 -1.85
C SER A 79 18.00 -8.23 -2.69
N ILE A 80 16.85 -7.60 -2.94
CA ILE A 80 16.76 -6.34 -3.68
C ILE A 80 17.47 -5.21 -2.92
N LEU A 81 17.22 -5.04 -1.62
CA LEU A 81 17.84 -3.97 -0.82
C LEU A 81 19.37 -4.13 -0.72
N THR A 82 19.87 -5.35 -0.50
CA THR A 82 21.31 -5.64 -0.48
C THR A 82 21.97 -5.45 -1.85
N ALA A 83 21.30 -5.81 -2.96
CA ALA A 83 21.81 -5.56 -4.31
C ALA A 83 21.96 -4.07 -4.63
N HIS A 84 21.14 -3.21 -4.01
CA HIS A 84 21.22 -1.75 -4.12
C HIS A 84 22.05 -1.10 -2.99
N GLY A 85 22.91 -1.87 -2.32
CA GLY A 85 23.88 -1.35 -1.35
C GLY A 85 23.33 -0.97 0.02
N PHE A 86 22.08 -1.34 0.35
CA PHE A 86 21.59 -1.13 1.72
C PHE A 86 22.17 -2.18 2.68
N HIS A 87 22.51 -1.76 3.89
CA HIS A 87 22.92 -2.65 4.98
C HIS A 87 21.76 -2.99 5.94
N GLU A 88 21.72 -4.24 6.41
CA GLU A 88 20.74 -4.68 7.43
C GLU A 88 21.23 -4.27 8.83
N VAL A 89 20.46 -3.43 9.51
CA VAL A 89 20.74 -3.05 10.91
C VAL A 89 19.96 -3.92 11.88
N HIS A 90 20.48 -4.04 13.11
CA HIS A 90 19.80 -4.80 14.17
C HIS A 90 18.35 -4.31 14.38
N PRO A 91 17.35 -5.20 14.62
CA PRO A 91 15.94 -4.80 14.73
C PRO A 91 15.64 -3.68 15.75
N SER A 92 16.46 -3.57 16.81
CA SER A 92 16.35 -2.51 17.82
C SER A 92 16.97 -1.16 17.42
N SER A 93 17.71 -1.08 16.31
CA SER A 93 18.33 0.17 15.85
C SER A 93 17.27 1.25 15.59
N THR A 94 17.53 2.47 16.05
CA THR A 94 16.71 3.65 15.72
C THR A 94 17.18 4.36 14.46
N ASP A 95 18.40 4.10 13.99
CA ASP A 95 18.90 4.57 12.70
C ASP A 95 18.62 3.50 11.64
N TYR A 96 17.85 3.88 10.63
CA TYR A 96 17.43 3.09 9.47
C TYR A 96 16.73 4.02 8.47
N ASN A 97 16.75 3.71 7.17
CA ASN A 97 15.91 4.35 6.17
C ASN A 97 14.58 3.59 5.97
N LEU A 98 14.61 2.25 6.02
CA LEU A 98 13.42 1.39 5.85
C LEU A 98 13.21 0.43 7.03
N MET A 99 12.03 0.43 7.62
CA MET A 99 11.55 -0.68 8.45
C MET A 99 10.51 -1.48 7.67
N TRP A 100 10.85 -2.72 7.34
CA TRP A 100 9.95 -3.68 6.70
C TRP A 100 9.40 -4.64 7.76
N THR A 101 8.09 -4.69 7.96
CA THR A 101 7.43 -5.56 8.94
C THR A 101 6.35 -6.43 8.29
N GLY A 102 6.07 -7.59 8.90
CA GLY A 102 4.92 -8.44 8.55
C GLY A 102 3.68 -8.20 9.42
N SER A 103 3.71 -7.16 10.27
CA SER A 103 2.67 -6.88 11.27
C SER A 103 2.48 -5.38 11.47
N HIS A 104 1.24 -4.95 11.70
CA HIS A 104 0.90 -3.54 11.93
C HIS A 104 1.74 -2.93 13.07
N LEU A 105 2.21 -1.69 12.83
CA LEU A 105 2.98 -0.94 13.80
C LEU A 105 2.08 -0.35 14.90
N LYS A 106 2.61 -0.32 16.13
CA LYS A 106 1.94 0.33 17.27
C LYS A 106 2.03 1.86 17.10
N PRO A 107 0.98 2.64 17.44
CA PRO A 107 0.96 4.09 17.20
C PRO A 107 2.13 4.88 17.79
N PHE A 108 2.74 4.44 18.89
CA PHE A 108 3.90 5.12 19.47
C PHE A 108 5.16 5.04 18.60
N LEU A 109 5.34 3.96 17.82
CA LEU A 109 6.48 3.82 16.90
C LEU A 109 6.32 4.72 15.66
N LEU A 110 5.08 4.91 15.20
CA LEU A 110 4.79 5.79 14.08
C LEU A 110 5.07 7.26 14.43
N ARG A 111 4.81 7.66 15.68
CA ARG A 111 5.09 9.01 16.20
C ARG A 111 6.58 9.35 16.31
N THR A 112 7.46 8.35 16.33
CA THR A 112 8.91 8.52 16.43
C THR A 112 9.63 8.45 15.08
N LEU A 113 8.91 8.31 13.96
CA LEU A 113 9.51 8.27 12.63
C LEU A 113 10.05 9.65 12.23
N SER A 114 11.27 9.69 11.70
CA SER A 114 11.85 10.88 11.06
C SER A 114 11.42 11.03 9.60
N GLU A 115 11.67 12.19 9.00
CA GLU A 115 11.31 12.49 7.59
C GLU A 115 11.96 11.53 6.58
N ALA A 116 13.18 11.07 6.87
CA ALA A 116 13.92 10.12 6.06
C ALA A 116 13.49 8.64 6.28
N GLN A 117 12.72 8.36 7.33
CA GLN A 117 12.30 7.01 7.69
C GLN A 117 11.00 6.59 7.00
N LYS A 118 11.01 5.37 6.48
CA LYS A 118 9.87 4.76 5.82
C LYS A 118 9.47 3.42 6.42
N VAL A 119 8.17 3.14 6.40
CA VAL A 119 7.54 1.92 6.92
C VAL A 119 6.49 1.43 5.93
N ASN A 120 6.41 0.10 5.75
CA ASN A 120 5.56 -0.55 4.75
C ASN A 120 4.09 -0.75 5.18
N HIS A 121 3.58 0.05 6.14
CA HIS A 121 2.19 -0.02 6.60
C HIS A 121 1.62 1.34 7.05
N PHE A 122 0.34 1.58 6.78
CA PHE A 122 -0.41 2.66 7.42
C PHE A 122 -0.99 2.27 8.80
N PRO A 123 -1.18 3.24 9.72
CA PRO A 123 -1.98 3.00 10.91
C PRO A 123 -3.42 2.61 10.53
N ARG A 124 -3.98 1.60 11.20
CA ARG A 124 -5.34 1.08 10.96
C ARG A 124 -5.59 0.46 9.57
N SER A 125 -4.57 0.08 8.80
CA SER A 125 -4.79 -0.63 7.53
C SER A 125 -5.52 -1.98 7.67
N TYR A 126 -5.61 -2.53 8.89
CA TYR A 126 -6.50 -3.65 9.22
C TYR A 126 -7.99 -3.40 8.94
N GLU A 127 -8.41 -2.13 8.74
CA GLU A 127 -9.78 -1.79 8.32
C GLU A 127 -10.10 -2.29 6.90
N LEU A 128 -9.08 -2.51 6.07
CA LEU A 128 -9.19 -3.14 4.74
C LEU A 128 -8.86 -4.64 4.78
N THR A 129 -7.85 -5.04 5.55
CA THR A 129 -7.29 -6.40 5.43
C THR A 129 -7.93 -7.45 6.36
N ARG A 130 -8.67 -7.02 7.39
CA ARG A 130 -9.53 -7.94 8.15
C ARG A 130 -10.88 -8.08 7.46
N LYS A 131 -11.32 -9.33 7.26
CA LYS A 131 -12.56 -9.67 6.56
C LYS A 131 -13.81 -9.05 7.21
N ASP A 132 -13.88 -9.00 8.54
CA ASP A 132 -15.00 -8.38 9.28
C ASP A 132 -15.05 -6.86 9.15
N ARG A 133 -13.88 -6.21 9.10
CA ARG A 133 -13.77 -4.76 8.95
C ARG A 133 -14.05 -4.32 7.52
N LEU A 134 -13.48 -5.02 6.55
CA LEU A 134 -13.75 -4.83 5.12
C LEU A 134 -15.24 -4.91 4.82
N TYR A 135 -15.91 -5.98 5.26
CA TYR A 135 -17.37 -6.13 5.11
C TYR A 135 -18.13 -4.96 5.75
N LYS A 136 -17.86 -4.62 7.01
CA LYS A 136 -18.54 -3.50 7.69
C LYS A 136 -18.32 -2.16 7.01
N ASN A 137 -17.13 -1.91 6.48
CA ASN A 137 -16.81 -0.69 5.74
C ASN A 137 -17.56 -0.64 4.39
N ILE A 138 -17.64 -1.74 3.65
CA ILE A 138 -18.43 -1.80 2.39
C ILE A 138 -19.94 -1.67 2.66
N ILE A 139 -20.50 -2.36 3.66
CA ILE A 139 -21.92 -2.24 4.03
C ILE A 139 -22.25 -0.80 4.43
N ARG A 140 -21.40 -0.13 5.22
CA ARG A 140 -21.54 1.29 5.54
C ARG A 140 -21.62 2.15 4.27
N MET A 141 -20.74 1.92 3.29
CA MET A 141 -20.78 2.66 2.03
C MET A 141 -22.01 2.31 1.16
N GLN A 142 -22.49 1.07 1.17
CA GLN A 142 -23.75 0.68 0.52
C GLN A 142 -24.97 1.40 1.12
N HIS A 143 -25.00 1.62 2.43
CA HIS A 143 -26.05 2.42 3.07
C HIS A 143 -25.94 3.92 2.77
N THR A 144 -24.74 4.50 2.76
CA THR A 144 -24.54 5.94 2.55
C THR A 144 -24.64 6.37 1.07
N HIS A 145 -24.17 5.53 0.14
CA HIS A 145 -24.06 5.86 -1.30
C HIS A 145 -24.91 4.95 -2.20
N GLY A 146 -25.68 4.04 -1.62
CA GLY A 146 -26.57 3.12 -2.33
C GLY A 146 -25.91 1.79 -2.69
N PHE A 147 -26.68 0.70 -2.54
CA PHE A 147 -26.22 -0.67 -2.76
C PHE A 147 -25.54 -0.87 -4.12
N LYS A 148 -26.14 -0.37 -5.21
CA LYS A 148 -25.61 -0.54 -6.58
C LYS A 148 -24.20 0.06 -6.75
N ALA A 149 -23.90 1.19 -6.11
CA ALA A 149 -22.60 1.85 -6.23
C ALA A 149 -21.47 1.01 -5.61
N PHE A 150 -21.75 0.32 -4.50
CA PHE A 150 -20.80 -0.50 -3.75
C PHE A 150 -21.12 -2.01 -3.83
N HIS A 151 -21.74 -2.47 -4.92
CA HIS A 151 -22.07 -3.89 -5.15
C HIS A 151 -20.84 -4.70 -5.61
N ILE A 152 -19.72 -4.55 -4.90
CA ILE A 152 -18.41 -5.16 -5.22
C ILE A 152 -18.07 -6.38 -4.36
N LEU A 153 -18.81 -6.62 -3.28
CA LEU A 153 -18.76 -7.85 -2.49
C LEU A 153 -19.99 -8.72 -2.79
N PRO A 154 -19.85 -10.06 -2.85
CA PRO A 154 -20.99 -10.96 -2.76
C PRO A 154 -21.75 -10.75 -1.44
N GLN A 155 -23.05 -11.08 -1.42
CA GLN A 155 -23.88 -10.95 -0.22
C GLN A 155 -23.24 -11.71 0.94
N THR A 156 -23.09 -11.06 2.09
CA THR A 156 -22.23 -11.54 3.18
C THR A 156 -22.88 -11.21 4.52
N PHE A 157 -22.60 -12.03 5.54
CA PHE A 157 -23.07 -11.88 6.92
C PHE A 157 -21.95 -12.22 7.92
N LEU A 158 -21.97 -11.57 9.08
CA LEU A 158 -21.07 -11.85 10.21
C LEU A 158 -21.79 -12.60 11.32
N LEU A 159 -21.38 -13.85 11.55
CA LEU A 159 -21.95 -14.71 12.57
C LEU A 159 -21.10 -14.69 13.86
N PRO A 160 -21.72 -14.88 15.04
CA PRO A 160 -23.14 -15.22 15.26
C PRO A 160 -24.13 -14.04 15.17
N ALA A 161 -23.66 -12.79 15.09
CA ALA A 161 -24.49 -11.59 15.21
C ALA A 161 -25.62 -11.46 14.16
N GLU A 162 -25.36 -11.83 12.90
CA GLU A 162 -26.28 -11.67 11.76
C GLU A 162 -26.90 -13.02 11.33
N TYR A 163 -27.07 -13.97 12.26
CA TYR A 163 -27.54 -15.33 11.95
C TYR A 163 -29.00 -15.38 11.51
N ALA A 164 -29.86 -14.53 12.07
CA ALA A 164 -31.27 -14.47 11.69
C ALA A 164 -31.45 -13.91 10.27
N GLU A 165 -30.70 -12.86 9.93
CA GLU A 165 -30.62 -12.25 8.61
C GLU A 165 -30.09 -13.23 7.57
N PHE A 166 -29.02 -13.97 7.91
CA PHE A 166 -28.50 -15.04 7.08
C PHE A 166 -29.55 -16.14 6.82
N CYS A 167 -30.21 -16.66 7.86
CA CYS A 167 -31.26 -17.68 7.71
C CYS A 167 -32.43 -17.19 6.84
N ASN A 168 -32.84 -15.93 7.02
CA ASN A 168 -33.88 -15.28 6.22
C ASN A 168 -33.46 -15.11 4.75
N SER A 169 -32.19 -14.82 4.49
CA SER A 169 -31.66 -14.69 3.12
C SER A 169 -31.53 -16.05 2.44
N TYR A 170 -30.95 -17.04 3.13
CA TYR A 170 -30.83 -18.42 2.68
C TYR A 170 -32.19 -19.05 2.33
N SER A 171 -33.25 -18.68 3.07
CA SER A 171 -34.61 -19.16 2.81
C SER A 171 -35.22 -18.61 1.52
N LYS A 172 -34.74 -17.44 1.04
CA LYS A 172 -35.19 -16.78 -0.20
C LYS A 172 -34.34 -17.18 -1.40
N ASP A 173 -33.02 -17.25 -1.23
CA ASP A 173 -32.07 -17.69 -2.25
C ASP A 173 -31.31 -18.93 -1.74
N ARG A 174 -31.82 -20.10 -2.13
CA ARG A 174 -31.19 -21.39 -1.82
C ARG A 174 -30.00 -21.62 -2.73
N GLY A 175 -28.87 -22.01 -2.14
CA GLY A 175 -27.68 -22.38 -2.89
C GLY A 175 -26.47 -22.54 -1.98
N PRO A 176 -25.28 -22.73 -2.57
CA PRO A 176 -24.04 -22.79 -1.82
C PRO A 176 -23.67 -21.42 -1.21
N TRP A 177 -23.18 -21.47 0.03
CA TRP A 177 -22.53 -20.37 0.73
C TRP A 177 -21.13 -20.80 1.13
N ILE A 178 -20.20 -19.85 1.25
CA ILE A 178 -18.82 -20.09 1.66
C ILE A 178 -18.58 -19.47 3.03
N VAL A 179 -18.13 -20.30 3.97
CA VAL A 179 -17.75 -19.89 5.32
C VAL A 179 -16.26 -19.56 5.32
N LYS A 180 -15.89 -18.42 5.90
CA LYS A 180 -14.51 -17.92 6.01
C LYS A 180 -14.25 -17.47 7.46
N PRO A 181 -13.19 -17.94 8.14
CA PRO A 181 -12.84 -17.42 9.46
C PRO A 181 -12.31 -15.98 9.36
N VAL A 182 -12.72 -15.10 10.27
CA VAL A 182 -12.48 -13.64 10.18
C VAL A 182 -11.00 -13.26 10.11
N ALA A 183 -10.16 -13.95 10.88
CA ALA A 183 -8.72 -13.65 11.02
C ALA A 183 -7.81 -14.74 10.40
N SER A 184 -8.34 -15.61 9.53
CA SER A 184 -7.58 -16.64 8.83
C SER A 184 -7.17 -16.23 7.41
N SER A 185 -6.16 -16.91 6.88
CA SER A 185 -5.57 -16.72 5.56
C SER A 185 -5.11 -18.06 4.96
N ARG A 186 -4.74 -18.05 3.67
CA ARG A 186 -4.22 -19.22 2.92
C ARG A 186 -5.25 -20.35 2.71
N GLY A 187 -6.54 -20.02 2.70
CA GLY A 187 -7.65 -20.98 2.57
C GLY A 187 -7.96 -21.81 3.83
N ARG A 188 -7.24 -21.62 4.94
CA ARG A 188 -7.42 -22.43 6.16
C ARG A 188 -8.76 -22.14 6.84
N GLY A 189 -9.53 -23.19 7.09
CA GLY A 189 -10.88 -23.11 7.68
C GLY A 189 -11.95 -22.60 6.72
N VAL A 190 -11.65 -22.49 5.42
CA VAL A 190 -12.64 -22.12 4.40
C VAL A 190 -13.34 -23.38 3.89
N TYR A 191 -14.67 -23.38 3.92
CA TYR A 191 -15.50 -24.49 3.44
C TYR A 191 -16.81 -23.98 2.86
N LEU A 192 -17.43 -24.79 2.00
CA LEU A 192 -18.75 -24.52 1.45
C LEU A 192 -19.82 -25.26 2.28
N ILE A 193 -20.99 -24.62 2.40
CA ILE A 193 -22.19 -25.17 3.03
C ILE A 193 -23.37 -25.09 2.08
N ASN A 194 -24.29 -26.04 2.23
CA ASN A 194 -25.60 -26.06 1.56
C ASN A 194 -26.76 -26.05 2.58
N ASN A 195 -26.49 -25.86 3.87
CA ASN A 195 -27.50 -25.76 4.92
C ASN A 195 -26.94 -24.95 6.11
N PRO A 196 -27.66 -23.94 6.65
CA PRO A 196 -27.26 -23.18 7.85
C PRO A 196 -26.85 -24.04 9.04
N ASN A 197 -27.47 -25.22 9.23
CA ASN A 197 -27.18 -26.13 10.34
C ASN A 197 -25.78 -26.77 10.27
N GLN A 198 -25.02 -26.55 9.20
CA GLN A 198 -23.62 -27.00 9.05
C GLN A 198 -22.60 -26.04 9.69
N ILE A 199 -23.07 -24.93 10.26
CA ILE A 199 -22.25 -23.86 10.82
C ILE A 199 -22.08 -24.04 12.34
N SER A 200 -20.84 -24.01 12.84
CA SER A 200 -20.61 -23.75 14.28
C SER A 200 -20.69 -22.24 14.54
N LEU A 201 -21.47 -21.87 15.56
CA LEU A 201 -21.65 -20.48 16.01
C LEU A 201 -20.74 -20.11 17.19
N GLU A 202 -19.80 -20.98 17.56
CA GLU A 202 -18.84 -20.77 18.66
C GLU A 202 -17.76 -19.74 18.31
N GLU A 203 -17.44 -19.58 17.01
CA GLU A 203 -16.41 -18.65 16.52
C GLU A 203 -17.01 -17.50 15.69
N ASN A 204 -16.32 -16.36 15.68
CA ASN A 204 -16.65 -15.25 14.79
C ASN A 204 -16.22 -15.59 13.35
N ILE A 205 -17.21 -15.82 12.48
CA ILE A 205 -17.02 -16.23 11.09
C ILE A 205 -17.79 -15.32 10.15
N LEU A 206 -17.34 -15.28 8.90
CA LEU A 206 -17.98 -14.57 7.81
C LEU A 206 -18.57 -15.58 6.83
N VAL A 207 -19.88 -15.47 6.57
CA VAL A 207 -20.60 -16.34 5.65
C VAL A 207 -21.01 -15.53 4.44
N SER A 208 -20.63 -15.98 3.25
CA SER A 208 -20.76 -15.21 2.02
C SER A 208 -21.40 -16.05 0.92
N ARG A 209 -22.19 -15.44 0.04
CA ARG A 209 -22.85 -16.14 -1.06
C ARG A 209 -21.78 -16.67 -2.01
N TYR A 210 -21.81 -17.96 -2.28
CA TYR A 210 -20.83 -18.54 -3.19
C TYR A 210 -21.17 -18.16 -4.63
N ILE A 211 -20.23 -17.51 -5.31
CA ILE A 211 -20.30 -17.19 -6.75
C ILE A 211 -20.19 -18.51 -7.51
N ASN A 212 -21.34 -19.03 -7.95
CA ASN A 212 -21.48 -20.33 -8.58
C ASN A 212 -21.29 -20.33 -10.10
N ASN A 213 -21.26 -19.13 -10.70
CA ASN A 213 -21.03 -18.87 -12.12
C ASN A 213 -19.68 -18.16 -12.41
N PRO A 214 -18.54 -18.61 -11.84
CA PRO A 214 -17.24 -17.98 -12.11
C PRO A 214 -16.92 -18.04 -13.60
N LEU A 215 -16.09 -17.12 -14.07
CA LEU A 215 -15.43 -17.25 -15.36
C LEU A 215 -14.47 -18.45 -15.30
N LEU A 216 -14.46 -19.26 -16.36
CA LEU A 216 -13.62 -20.45 -16.50
C LEU A 216 -12.69 -20.27 -17.70
N ILE A 217 -11.52 -20.88 -17.62
CA ILE A 217 -10.60 -21.12 -18.75
C ILE A 217 -10.26 -22.61 -18.67
N ASP A 218 -10.39 -23.34 -19.79
CA ASP A 218 -10.26 -24.80 -19.85
C ASP A 218 -11.06 -25.58 -18.79
N ASP A 219 -12.28 -25.11 -18.50
CA ASP A 219 -13.16 -25.55 -17.40
C ASP A 219 -12.60 -25.32 -15.98
N PHE A 220 -11.41 -24.75 -15.79
CA PHE A 220 -10.86 -24.47 -14.47
C PHE A 220 -11.32 -23.12 -13.92
N LYS A 221 -11.76 -23.13 -12.66
CA LYS A 221 -12.01 -21.91 -11.89
C LYS A 221 -10.67 -21.23 -11.57
N PHE A 222 -10.61 -19.91 -11.68
CA PHE A 222 -9.45 -19.13 -11.27
C PHE A 222 -9.83 -17.90 -10.45
N ASP A 223 -8.84 -17.33 -9.77
CA ASP A 223 -8.94 -16.00 -9.16
C ASP A 223 -7.70 -15.17 -9.50
N VAL A 224 -7.84 -13.85 -9.55
CA VAL A 224 -6.78 -12.93 -9.93
C VAL A 224 -6.24 -12.24 -8.68
N ARG A 225 -4.95 -12.46 -8.40
CA ARG A 225 -4.18 -11.69 -7.43
C ARG A 225 -3.67 -10.42 -8.11
N LEU A 226 -4.19 -9.28 -7.67
CA LEU A 226 -3.76 -7.95 -8.07
C LEU A 226 -2.89 -7.32 -6.99
N TYR A 227 -1.93 -6.49 -7.39
CA TYR A 227 -1.01 -5.79 -6.50
C TYR A 227 -1.30 -4.30 -6.51
N VAL A 228 -1.69 -3.76 -5.36
CA VAL A 228 -2.14 -2.37 -5.23
C VAL A 228 -1.24 -1.65 -4.22
N LEU A 229 -0.56 -0.61 -4.67
CA LEU A 229 0.30 0.23 -3.84
C LEU A 229 -0.44 1.52 -3.47
N VAL A 230 -0.51 1.81 -2.18
CA VAL A 230 -0.95 3.11 -1.66
C VAL A 230 0.25 3.83 -1.06
N THR A 231 0.55 5.03 -1.55
CA THR A 231 1.69 5.85 -1.09
C THR A 231 1.26 6.99 -0.15
N SER A 232 -0.03 7.31 -0.12
CA SER A 232 -0.60 8.35 0.72
C SER A 232 -2.11 8.18 0.85
N TYR A 233 -2.65 8.57 2.01
CA TYR A 233 -4.08 8.73 2.29
C TYR A 233 -4.50 10.22 2.45
N ASP A 234 -3.57 11.18 2.44
CA ASP A 234 -3.85 12.62 2.53
C ASP A 234 -2.83 13.46 1.73
N PRO A 235 -3.04 13.67 0.40
CA PRO A 235 -4.16 13.19 -0.41
C PRO A 235 -4.10 11.68 -0.63
N LEU A 236 -5.23 11.05 -0.95
CA LEU A 236 -5.26 9.65 -1.37
C LEU A 236 -4.56 9.49 -2.73
N VAL A 237 -3.64 8.53 -2.82
CA VAL A 237 -2.94 8.18 -4.07
C VAL A 237 -2.89 6.66 -4.18
N ILE A 238 -3.44 6.11 -5.26
CA ILE A 238 -3.56 4.66 -5.45
C ILE A 238 -2.93 4.27 -6.79
N TYR A 239 -2.09 3.25 -6.74
CA TYR A 239 -1.50 2.61 -7.92
C TYR A 239 -1.89 1.13 -7.99
N LEU A 240 -2.21 0.65 -9.19
CA LEU A 240 -2.35 -0.76 -9.54
C LEU A 240 -1.10 -1.17 -10.33
N TYR A 241 -0.47 -2.30 -9.99
CA TYR A 241 0.61 -2.84 -10.82
C TYR A 241 0.03 -3.40 -12.12
N GLU A 242 0.73 -3.17 -13.24
CA GLU A 242 0.30 -3.65 -14.57
C GLU A 242 0.28 -5.17 -14.68
N GLU A 243 0.98 -5.87 -13.78
CA GLU A 243 0.98 -7.33 -13.68
C GLU A 243 0.34 -7.87 -12.40
N GLY A 244 -0.10 -9.13 -12.51
CA GLY A 244 -0.75 -9.89 -11.45
C GLY A 244 -0.58 -11.39 -11.64
N LEU A 245 -1.23 -12.18 -10.80
CA LEU A 245 -1.19 -13.65 -10.90
C LEU A 245 -2.61 -14.21 -10.97
N ALA A 246 -2.99 -14.76 -12.12
CA ALA A 246 -4.18 -15.60 -12.23
C ALA A 246 -3.84 -16.99 -11.67
N ARG A 247 -4.64 -17.48 -10.72
CA ARG A 247 -4.39 -18.74 -9.98
C ARG A 247 -5.51 -19.71 -10.23
N PHE A 248 -5.19 -20.87 -10.80
CA PHE A 248 -6.18 -21.86 -11.19
C PHE A 248 -6.41 -22.90 -10.10
N ALA A 249 -7.64 -23.40 -10.04
CA ALA A 249 -7.98 -24.68 -9.44
C ALA A 249 -7.21 -25.81 -10.16
N THR A 250 -7.01 -26.94 -9.48
CA THR A 250 -6.38 -28.14 -10.08
C THR A 250 -7.41 -29.16 -10.58
N VAL A 251 -8.68 -28.99 -10.21
CA VAL A 251 -9.79 -29.83 -10.67
C VAL A 251 -10.78 -28.97 -11.46
N ARG A 252 -11.23 -29.47 -12.62
CA ARG A 252 -12.24 -28.81 -13.47
C ARG A 252 -13.50 -28.49 -12.67
N TYR A 253 -14.10 -27.34 -12.95
CA TYR A 253 -15.21 -26.81 -12.19
C TYR A 253 -16.53 -27.49 -12.54
N ASP A 254 -17.18 -28.06 -11.53
CA ASP A 254 -18.52 -28.64 -11.62
C ASP A 254 -19.46 -27.95 -10.61
N GLN A 255 -20.72 -27.76 -11.00
CA GLN A 255 -21.79 -27.22 -10.15
C GLN A 255 -22.54 -28.34 -9.38
N GLY A 256 -22.27 -29.61 -9.68
CA GLY A 256 -22.88 -30.77 -9.05
C GLY A 256 -22.69 -30.80 -7.53
N ALA A 257 -23.81 -30.92 -6.81
CA ALA A 257 -23.83 -30.92 -5.33
C ALA A 257 -22.97 -32.03 -4.67
N LYS A 258 -22.58 -33.07 -5.42
CA LYS A 258 -21.65 -34.12 -4.97
C LYS A 258 -20.24 -33.57 -4.71
N ASN A 259 -19.82 -32.57 -5.48
CA ASN A 259 -18.45 -32.05 -5.49
C ASN A 259 -18.21 -30.87 -4.55
N ILE A 260 -19.23 -30.38 -3.83
CA ILE A 260 -19.15 -29.18 -2.97
C ILE A 260 -18.05 -29.23 -1.88
N ARG A 261 -17.60 -30.42 -1.49
CA ARG A 261 -16.51 -30.62 -0.52
C ARG A 261 -15.12 -30.62 -1.15
N ASN A 262 -15.00 -30.63 -2.48
CA ASN A 262 -13.71 -30.66 -3.17
C ASN A 262 -13.04 -29.28 -3.16
N GLN A 263 -12.10 -29.11 -2.23
CA GLN A 263 -11.36 -27.86 -2.08
C GLN A 263 -10.48 -27.53 -3.29
N PHE A 264 -9.95 -28.53 -3.99
CA PHE A 264 -9.08 -28.36 -5.18
C PHE A 264 -9.83 -27.85 -6.42
N MET A 265 -11.16 -27.90 -6.39
CA MET A 265 -12.06 -27.35 -7.42
C MET A 265 -12.56 -25.95 -7.04
N HIS A 266 -12.98 -25.76 -5.78
CA HIS A 266 -13.67 -24.54 -5.35
C HIS A 266 -12.76 -23.46 -4.77
N LEU A 267 -11.56 -23.83 -4.28
CA LEU A 267 -10.53 -22.91 -3.79
C LEU A 267 -9.37 -22.84 -4.78
N THR A 268 -8.97 -21.62 -5.13
CA THR A 268 -7.91 -21.31 -6.10
C THR A 268 -6.58 -20.97 -5.41
N ASN A 269 -6.55 -20.92 -4.08
CA ASN A 269 -5.34 -20.57 -3.33
C ASN A 269 -4.20 -21.56 -3.61
N TYR A 270 -3.05 -21.04 -4.04
CA TYR A 270 -1.82 -21.81 -4.26
C TYR A 270 -1.44 -22.73 -3.07
N SER A 271 -1.64 -22.29 -1.82
CA SER A 271 -1.38 -23.10 -0.62
C SER A 271 -2.25 -24.35 -0.46
N VAL A 272 -3.38 -24.41 -1.16
CA VAL A 272 -4.25 -25.57 -1.27
C VAL A 272 -3.83 -26.38 -2.50
N ASN A 273 -3.89 -25.77 -3.69
CA ASN A 273 -3.68 -26.46 -4.96
C ASN A 273 -2.30 -27.08 -5.14
N LYS A 274 -1.23 -26.51 -4.56
CA LYS A 274 0.12 -27.10 -4.61
C LYS A 274 0.28 -28.45 -3.88
N LYS A 275 -0.77 -28.91 -3.20
CA LYS A 275 -0.85 -30.24 -2.57
C LYS A 275 -1.62 -31.25 -3.41
N SER A 276 -2.23 -30.83 -4.53
CA SER A 276 -2.84 -31.75 -5.48
C SER A 276 -1.76 -32.48 -6.26
N GLY A 277 -2.01 -33.74 -6.62
CA GLY A 277 -1.16 -34.47 -7.58
C GLY A 277 -1.21 -33.88 -8.99
N ASP A 278 -2.30 -33.18 -9.32
CA ASP A 278 -2.55 -32.59 -10.63
C ASP A 278 -2.03 -31.15 -10.75
N TYR A 279 -1.16 -30.70 -9.84
CA TYR A 279 -0.60 -29.34 -9.89
C TYR A 279 0.56 -29.25 -10.89
N VAL A 280 0.36 -28.48 -11.96
CA VAL A 280 1.35 -28.20 -13.00
C VAL A 280 1.99 -26.84 -12.72
N SER A 281 3.29 -26.84 -12.41
CA SER A 281 4.15 -25.65 -12.44
C SER A 281 4.75 -25.44 -13.83
N CYS A 282 4.99 -24.18 -14.18
CA CYS A 282 5.89 -23.84 -15.28
C CYS A 282 7.26 -23.46 -14.72
N ASP A 283 8.31 -24.06 -15.28
CA ASP A 283 9.71 -23.80 -14.92
C ASP A 283 10.40 -22.83 -15.89
N ASP A 284 9.67 -22.29 -16.88
CA ASP A 284 10.13 -21.26 -17.81
C ASP A 284 9.49 -19.90 -17.46
N PRO A 285 10.27 -18.83 -17.20
CA PRO A 285 9.73 -17.50 -16.89
C PRO A 285 9.15 -16.76 -18.12
N GLU A 286 9.40 -17.22 -19.34
CA GLU A 286 8.87 -16.63 -20.57
C GLU A 286 7.52 -17.25 -21.00
N VAL A 287 7.18 -18.41 -20.46
CA VAL A 287 5.88 -19.05 -20.68
C VAL A 287 4.88 -18.59 -19.61
N GLU A 288 4.15 -17.53 -19.93
CA GLU A 288 3.25 -16.83 -19.00
C GLU A 288 1.83 -17.43 -18.90
N ASP A 289 1.49 -18.37 -19.77
CA ASP A 289 0.16 -18.96 -19.99
C ASP A 289 0.12 -20.49 -19.80
N TYR A 290 1.00 -21.04 -18.96
CA TYR A 290 1.09 -22.48 -18.72
C TYR A 290 0.89 -22.90 -17.26
N GLY A 291 0.30 -24.09 -17.08
CA GLY A 291 0.04 -24.69 -15.77
C GLY A 291 -0.98 -23.92 -14.93
N ASN A 292 -1.00 -24.14 -13.61
CA ASN A 292 -2.04 -23.58 -12.74
C ASN A 292 -1.77 -22.13 -12.26
N LYS A 293 -0.91 -21.37 -12.95
CA LYS A 293 -0.60 -19.96 -12.61
C LYS A 293 -0.16 -19.20 -13.86
N TRP A 294 -0.94 -18.18 -14.27
CA TRP A 294 -0.62 -17.33 -15.41
C TRP A 294 -0.33 -15.89 -14.98
N SER A 295 0.36 -15.11 -15.83
CA SER A 295 0.45 -13.64 -15.67
C SER A 295 -0.92 -12.99 -15.91
N MET A 296 -1.10 -11.76 -15.45
CA MET A 296 -2.34 -11.03 -15.73
C MET A 296 -2.42 -10.68 -17.21
N SER A 297 -1.30 -10.30 -17.84
CA SER A 297 -1.28 -10.07 -19.29
C SER A 297 -1.60 -11.32 -20.09
N ALA A 298 -1.11 -12.51 -19.71
CA ALA A 298 -1.47 -13.76 -20.39
C ALA A 298 -2.98 -14.03 -20.34
N MET A 299 -3.58 -13.92 -19.15
CA MET A 299 -5.03 -14.03 -18.98
C MET A 299 -5.79 -12.98 -19.82
N LEU A 300 -5.37 -11.72 -19.83
CA LEU A 300 -6.03 -10.68 -20.63
C LEU A 300 -5.85 -10.93 -22.15
N ARG A 301 -4.67 -11.38 -22.60
CA ARG A 301 -4.43 -11.78 -24.01
C ARG A 301 -5.39 -12.89 -24.43
N TYR A 302 -5.53 -13.93 -23.61
CA TYR A 302 -6.47 -15.04 -23.83
C TYR A 302 -7.93 -14.56 -23.91
N LEU A 303 -8.40 -13.79 -22.91
CA LEU A 303 -9.78 -13.29 -22.89
C LEU A 303 -10.10 -12.38 -24.10
N LYS A 304 -9.11 -11.61 -24.57
CA LYS A 304 -9.26 -10.78 -25.77
C LYS A 304 -9.34 -11.60 -27.06
N GLN A 305 -8.62 -12.73 -27.15
CA GLN A 305 -8.73 -13.68 -28.26
C GLN A 305 -10.11 -14.35 -28.29
N GLU A 306 -10.66 -14.68 -27.11
CA GLU A 306 -12.04 -15.14 -26.90
C GLU A 306 -13.13 -14.06 -27.14
N GLY A 307 -12.76 -12.90 -27.68
CA GLY A 307 -13.69 -11.82 -28.03
C GLY A 307 -14.31 -11.07 -26.84
N ARG A 308 -13.73 -11.18 -25.64
CA ARG A 308 -14.23 -10.51 -24.42
C ARG A 308 -13.64 -9.11 -24.28
N ASP A 309 -14.44 -8.16 -23.79
CA ASP A 309 -13.98 -6.79 -23.54
C ASP A 309 -13.11 -6.71 -22.28
N THR A 310 -11.80 -6.86 -22.48
CA THR A 310 -10.79 -6.70 -21.43
C THR A 310 -10.64 -5.28 -20.92
N THR A 311 -11.00 -4.27 -21.73
CA THR A 311 -10.87 -2.85 -21.36
C THR A 311 -11.94 -2.49 -20.35
N ALA A 312 -13.20 -2.86 -20.62
CA ALA A 312 -14.29 -2.69 -19.67
C ALA A 312 -14.07 -3.52 -18.39
N LEU A 313 -13.54 -4.74 -18.51
CA LEU A 313 -13.16 -5.57 -17.36
C LEU A 313 -12.14 -4.86 -16.44
N MET A 314 -11.06 -4.31 -17.01
CA MET A 314 -10.06 -3.59 -16.21
C MET A 314 -10.61 -2.31 -15.58
N ALA A 315 -11.44 -1.54 -16.30
CA ALA A 315 -12.12 -0.38 -15.72
C ALA A 315 -13.02 -0.75 -14.52
N HIS A 316 -13.72 -1.89 -14.57
CA HIS A 316 -14.48 -2.40 -13.41
C HIS A 316 -13.59 -2.88 -12.26
N VAL A 317 -12.39 -3.41 -12.56
CA VAL A 317 -11.41 -3.82 -11.55
C VAL A 317 -10.81 -2.59 -10.83
N GLU A 318 -10.47 -1.54 -11.57
CA GLU A 318 -9.98 -0.27 -11.02
C GLU A 318 -11.04 0.38 -10.11
N ASP A 319 -12.28 0.51 -10.60
CA ASP A 319 -13.42 1.01 -9.82
C ASP A 319 -13.64 0.22 -8.52
N LEU A 320 -13.54 -1.11 -8.58
CA LEU A 320 -13.62 -1.98 -7.41
C LEU A 320 -12.51 -1.71 -6.40
N ILE A 321 -11.26 -1.54 -6.86
CA ILE A 321 -10.11 -1.23 -5.99
C ILE A 321 -10.28 0.14 -5.33
N ILE A 322 -10.62 1.17 -6.11
CA ILE A 322 -10.82 2.54 -5.64
C ILE A 322 -11.92 2.60 -4.58
N LYS A 323 -13.09 2.01 -4.86
CA LYS A 323 -14.21 1.93 -3.90
C LYS A 323 -13.83 1.18 -2.63
N THR A 324 -13.06 0.11 -2.76
CA THR A 324 -12.57 -0.66 -1.61
C THR A 324 -11.72 0.22 -0.69
N ILE A 325 -10.74 0.94 -1.24
CA ILE A 325 -9.84 1.79 -0.46
C ILE A 325 -10.57 3.00 0.13
N ILE A 326 -11.45 3.67 -0.64
CA ILE A 326 -12.28 4.77 -0.17
C ILE A 326 -13.18 4.36 1.01
N SER A 327 -13.64 3.09 1.06
CA SER A 327 -14.47 2.60 2.18
C SER A 327 -13.77 2.64 3.56
N ALA A 328 -12.43 2.68 3.59
CA ALA A 328 -11.63 2.79 4.81
C ALA A 328 -10.79 4.07 4.90
N GLU A 329 -10.73 4.89 3.83
CA GLU A 329 -9.91 6.10 3.71
C GLU A 329 -10.01 6.97 4.97
N LEU A 330 -11.20 7.43 5.34
CA LEU A 330 -11.41 8.34 6.47
C LEU A 330 -10.82 7.80 7.79
N ALA A 331 -10.93 6.49 8.03
CA ALA A 331 -10.43 5.86 9.25
C ALA A 331 -8.89 5.78 9.29
N ILE A 332 -8.27 5.57 8.11
CA ILE A 332 -6.82 5.48 7.94
C ILE A 332 -6.20 6.89 7.87
N ALA A 333 -6.75 7.81 7.08
CA ALA A 333 -6.29 9.19 6.95
C ALA A 333 -6.33 9.95 8.29
N THR A 334 -7.41 9.78 9.07
CA THR A 334 -7.51 10.35 10.43
C THR A 334 -6.43 9.79 11.36
N ALA A 335 -6.15 8.48 11.27
CA ALA A 335 -5.08 7.86 12.04
C ALA A 335 -3.68 8.32 11.59
N CYS A 336 -3.46 8.52 10.28
CA CYS A 336 -2.23 9.11 9.75
C CYS A 336 -2.01 10.51 10.34
N LYS A 337 -3.01 11.39 10.25
CA LYS A 337 -3.00 12.75 10.83
C LYS A 337 -2.74 12.78 12.34
N THR A 338 -3.06 11.70 13.08
CA THR A 338 -2.93 11.61 14.54
C THR A 338 -1.63 10.93 15.02
N PHE A 339 -1.01 10.09 14.18
CA PHE A 339 0.09 9.21 14.59
C PHE A 339 1.35 9.27 13.73
N VAL A 340 1.29 9.85 12.52
CA VAL A 340 2.41 9.87 11.57
C VAL A 340 2.85 11.33 11.36
N PRO A 341 4.06 11.74 11.83
CA PRO A 341 4.51 13.13 11.70
C PRO A 341 4.75 13.57 10.25
N HIS A 342 5.24 12.66 9.39
CA HIS A 342 5.63 12.96 8.01
C HIS A 342 4.79 12.14 7.02
N ARG A 343 4.09 12.83 6.09
CA ARG A 343 3.16 12.21 5.12
C ARG A 343 3.82 11.26 4.09
N SER A 344 5.14 11.17 4.07
CA SER A 344 5.95 10.37 3.13
C SER A 344 6.58 9.13 3.80
N SER A 345 6.33 8.92 5.10
CA SER A 345 6.91 7.82 5.89
C SER A 345 6.13 6.51 5.79
N CYS A 346 4.84 6.53 5.48
CA CYS A 346 4.05 5.30 5.32
C CYS A 346 3.74 5.06 3.84
N PHE A 347 3.87 3.80 3.41
CA PHE A 347 3.35 3.27 2.16
C PHE A 347 2.82 1.87 2.43
N GLU A 348 1.99 1.28 1.57
CA GLU A 348 1.50 -0.08 1.79
C GLU A 348 1.17 -0.80 0.49
N LEU A 349 1.65 -2.05 0.37
CA LEU A 349 1.35 -2.95 -0.74
C LEU A 349 0.28 -3.95 -0.30
N TYR A 350 -0.90 -3.85 -0.92
CA TYR A 350 -2.02 -4.76 -0.72
C TYR A 350 -2.07 -5.82 -1.82
N GLY A 351 -2.42 -7.05 -1.44
CA GLY A 351 -2.77 -8.10 -2.40
C GLY A 351 -4.28 -8.27 -2.48
N PHE A 352 -4.90 -7.74 -3.53
CA PHE A 352 -6.32 -7.91 -3.78
C PHE A 352 -6.57 -9.29 -4.41
N ASP A 353 -7.52 -10.06 -3.87
CA ASP A 353 -8.02 -11.28 -4.50
C ASP A 353 -9.39 -11.00 -5.12
N VAL A 354 -9.47 -11.13 -6.45
CA VAL A 354 -10.66 -10.82 -7.25
C VAL A 354 -11.11 -12.07 -8.01
N LEU A 355 -12.40 -12.38 -7.95
CA LEU A 355 -13.03 -13.41 -8.78
C LEU A 355 -13.85 -12.73 -9.88
N ILE A 356 -13.61 -13.10 -11.13
CA ILE A 356 -14.41 -12.64 -12.27
C ILE A 356 -15.51 -13.66 -12.51
N ASP A 357 -16.75 -13.21 -12.69
CA ASP A 357 -17.86 -14.10 -13.07
C ASP A 357 -18.05 -14.21 -14.59
N SER A 358 -18.89 -15.14 -15.01
CA SER A 358 -19.23 -15.41 -16.42
C SER A 358 -19.78 -14.19 -17.18
N THR A 359 -20.27 -13.16 -16.48
CA THR A 359 -20.75 -11.88 -17.06
C THR A 359 -19.66 -10.80 -17.13
N LEU A 360 -18.40 -11.16 -16.85
CA LEU A 360 -17.24 -10.27 -16.74
C LEU A 360 -17.35 -9.26 -15.60
N LYS A 361 -18.17 -9.53 -14.58
CA LYS A 361 -18.19 -8.71 -13.36
C LYS A 361 -17.09 -9.18 -12.40
N PRO A 362 -16.18 -8.29 -11.95
CA PRO A 362 -15.24 -8.59 -10.88
C PRO A 362 -15.91 -8.49 -9.50
N TRP A 363 -15.54 -9.42 -8.61
CA TRP A 363 -15.99 -9.51 -7.23
C TRP A 363 -14.81 -9.60 -6.27
N LEU A 364 -14.80 -8.77 -5.23
CA LEU A 364 -13.76 -8.78 -4.22
C LEU A 364 -13.93 -10.01 -3.29
N LEU A 365 -12.86 -10.79 -3.13
CA LEU A 365 -12.85 -11.95 -2.22
C LEU A 365 -12.23 -11.65 -0.87
N GLU A 366 -11.09 -10.95 -0.86
CA GLU A 366 -10.36 -10.43 0.30
C GLU A 366 -9.27 -9.44 -0.13
N VAL A 367 -8.80 -8.61 0.81
CA VAL A 367 -7.58 -7.78 0.66
C VAL A 367 -6.55 -8.33 1.64
N ASN A 368 -5.38 -8.74 1.14
CA ASN A 368 -4.30 -9.29 1.94
C ASN A 368 -3.30 -8.20 2.35
N LEU A 369 -3.02 -8.12 3.66
CA LEU A 369 -1.87 -7.40 4.20
C LEU A 369 -0.58 -8.13 3.79
N SER A 370 0.42 -7.41 3.28
CA SER A 370 1.74 -7.97 2.90
C SER A 370 1.60 -9.26 2.08
N PRO A 371 1.14 -9.18 0.82
CA PRO A 371 0.96 -10.37 -0.02
C PRO A 371 2.25 -11.20 -0.11
N SER A 372 2.09 -12.52 -0.23
CA SER A 372 3.24 -13.44 -0.22
C SER A 372 4.26 -13.11 -1.33
N LEU A 373 5.45 -12.67 -0.91
CA LEU A 373 6.60 -12.40 -1.77
C LEU A 373 7.53 -13.63 -1.95
N ALA A 374 7.04 -14.83 -1.60
CA ALA A 374 7.71 -16.08 -1.93
C ALA A 374 7.71 -16.28 -3.45
N CYS A 375 8.87 -16.67 -3.99
CA CYS A 375 9.07 -16.96 -5.40
C CYS A 375 9.31 -18.47 -5.53
N ASP A 376 8.22 -19.23 -5.58
CA ASP A 376 8.25 -20.69 -5.65
C ASP A 376 8.34 -21.17 -7.13
N ALA A 377 8.03 -20.30 -8.11
CA ALA A 377 8.21 -20.53 -9.55
C ALA A 377 8.94 -19.34 -10.22
N PRO A 378 9.60 -19.52 -11.38
CA PRO A 378 10.31 -18.44 -12.09
C PRO A 378 9.43 -17.23 -12.44
N LEU A 379 8.18 -17.47 -12.87
CA LEU A 379 7.19 -16.41 -13.12
C LEU A 379 6.88 -15.57 -11.86
N ASP A 380 6.90 -16.17 -10.66
CA ASP A 380 6.75 -15.40 -9.42
C ASP A 380 7.94 -14.44 -9.24
N LEU A 381 9.16 -14.87 -9.55
CA LEU A 381 10.36 -14.04 -9.41
C LEU A 381 10.32 -12.87 -10.39
N LYS A 382 10.04 -13.13 -11.68
CA LYS A 382 9.91 -12.11 -12.74
C LYS A 382 8.95 -11.00 -12.32
N ILE A 383 7.71 -11.34 -11.98
CA ILE A 383 6.68 -10.36 -11.62
C ILE A 383 6.99 -9.66 -10.27
N LYS A 384 7.37 -10.41 -9.23
CA LYS A 384 7.54 -9.83 -7.89
C LYS A 384 8.83 -9.01 -7.75
N ALA A 385 9.91 -9.35 -8.47
CA ALA A 385 11.15 -8.59 -8.42
C ALA A 385 10.98 -7.22 -9.06
N SER A 386 10.37 -7.16 -10.26
CA SER A 386 10.00 -5.90 -10.93
C SER A 386 9.05 -5.08 -10.07
N MET A 387 7.95 -5.67 -9.59
CA MET A 387 6.99 -4.98 -8.73
C MET A 387 7.61 -4.38 -7.46
N ILE A 388 8.50 -5.10 -6.75
CA ILE A 388 9.12 -4.59 -5.53
C ILE A 388 10.16 -3.51 -5.84
N SER A 389 10.89 -3.62 -6.95
CA SER A 389 11.84 -2.59 -7.40
C SER A 389 11.12 -1.32 -7.83
N ASP A 390 10.08 -1.45 -8.66
CA ASP A 390 9.21 -0.33 -9.06
C ASP A 390 8.59 0.33 -7.82
N MET A 391 8.08 -0.46 -6.87
CA MET A 391 7.49 0.04 -5.62
C MET A 391 8.50 0.86 -4.81
N PHE A 392 9.73 0.35 -4.62
CA PHE A 392 10.76 1.11 -3.90
C PHE A 392 11.18 2.38 -4.65
N THR A 393 11.20 2.33 -5.98
CA THR A 393 11.38 3.50 -6.83
C THR A 393 10.25 4.50 -6.60
N VAL A 394 8.96 4.13 -6.70
CA VAL A 394 7.81 5.02 -6.43
C VAL A 394 7.93 5.66 -5.04
N VAL A 395 8.09 4.82 -4.01
CA VAL A 395 8.20 5.19 -2.59
C VAL A 395 9.33 6.19 -2.34
N GLY A 396 10.42 6.10 -3.10
CA GLY A 396 11.45 7.12 -3.24
C GLY A 396 12.32 7.32 -2.01
N PHE A 397 13.47 6.65 -1.99
CA PHE A 397 14.49 6.81 -0.95
C PHE A 397 15.45 7.95 -1.31
N VAL A 398 15.40 9.03 -0.53
CA VAL A 398 16.27 10.20 -0.72
C VAL A 398 17.70 9.83 -0.32
N CYS A 399 18.64 10.01 -1.25
CA CYS A 399 20.07 9.80 -1.05
C CYS A 399 20.67 10.98 -0.27
N GLN A 400 20.44 11.01 1.04
CA GLN A 400 20.97 12.04 1.94
C GLN A 400 22.08 11.49 2.84
N ASP A 401 23.23 12.17 2.79
CA ASP A 401 24.39 11.96 3.65
C ASP A 401 23.99 11.95 5.15
N PRO A 402 24.34 10.91 5.93
CA PRO A 402 24.12 10.85 7.37
C PRO A 402 24.57 12.09 8.16
N ALA A 403 25.69 12.71 7.78
CA ALA A 403 26.20 13.92 8.44
C ALA A 403 25.22 15.10 8.27
N GLN A 404 24.53 15.19 7.14
CA GLN A 404 23.53 16.21 6.89
C GLN A 404 22.20 15.94 7.61
N ARG A 405 21.84 14.66 7.85
CA ARG A 405 20.61 14.27 8.58
C ARG A 405 20.56 14.87 10.00
N ALA A 406 21.72 15.02 10.65
CA ALA A 406 21.83 15.59 11.99
C ALA A 406 21.78 17.14 12.02
N SER A 407 22.13 17.81 10.91
CA SER A 407 22.20 19.28 10.83
C SER A 407 20.97 19.96 10.23
N THR A 408 20.08 19.21 9.56
CA THR A 408 18.93 19.80 8.88
C THR A 408 17.87 20.32 9.85
N ARG A 409 17.71 21.66 9.89
CA ARG A 409 16.37 22.27 9.94
C ARG A 409 15.52 21.63 8.82
N PRO A 410 14.21 21.42 9.02
CA PRO A 410 13.40 20.69 8.05
C PRO A 410 13.50 21.33 6.66
N ILE A 411 13.71 20.48 5.65
CA ILE A 411 13.96 20.90 4.25
C ILE A 411 12.74 21.67 3.68
N TYR A 412 11.58 21.51 4.32
CA TYR A 412 10.41 22.35 4.17
C TYR A 412 10.16 23.15 5.45
N PRO A 413 10.11 24.49 5.43
CA PRO A 413 9.74 25.27 6.60
C PRO A 413 8.26 25.07 6.93
N THR A 414 7.98 24.29 7.98
CA THR A 414 6.69 24.28 8.66
C THR A 414 6.51 25.60 9.40
N PHE A 415 5.59 26.45 8.93
CA PHE A 415 5.15 27.60 9.71
C PHE A 415 4.28 27.12 10.87
N GLU A 416 4.87 26.97 12.06
CA GLU A 416 4.08 26.89 13.29
C GLU A 416 3.36 28.22 13.51
N SER A 417 2.02 28.20 13.38
CA SER A 417 1.19 29.33 13.76
C SER A 417 1.31 29.56 15.26
N SER A 418 2.14 30.52 15.68
CA SER A 418 2.42 30.86 17.06
C SER A 418 1.18 31.39 17.80
N ARG A 419 0.31 30.49 18.27
CA ARG A 419 -0.70 30.79 19.30
C ARG A 419 -0.11 30.54 20.69
N ARG A 420 0.72 31.48 21.15
CA ARG A 420 1.10 31.55 22.58
C ARG A 420 -0.15 31.95 23.39
N ASN A 421 -0.71 31.01 24.15
CA ASN A 421 -1.66 31.34 25.21
C ASN A 421 -0.90 32.03 26.36
N PRO A 422 -1.18 33.30 26.70
CA PRO A 422 -0.32 34.08 27.58
C PRO A 422 -0.67 33.98 29.09
N PHE A 423 -1.16 32.84 29.57
CA PHE A 423 -1.44 32.62 31.00
C PHE A 423 -1.19 31.18 31.46
N GLN A 424 0.06 30.90 31.87
CA GLN A 424 0.38 29.87 32.87
C GLN A 424 1.81 30.11 33.39
N LYS A 425 1.93 30.69 34.60
CA LYS A 425 3.18 30.66 35.38
C LYS A 425 3.25 29.34 36.15
N PRO A 426 4.41 28.68 36.25
CA PRO A 426 4.54 27.45 37.03
C PRO A 426 4.59 27.76 38.54
N GLN A 427 3.88 26.97 39.34
CA GLN A 427 4.10 26.88 40.79
C GLN A 427 4.38 25.42 41.19
N ARG A 428 5.33 25.26 42.12
CA ARG A 428 5.77 23.97 42.68
C ARG A 428 4.75 23.44 43.70
N PRO A 429 4.73 22.12 43.98
CA PRO A 429 3.81 21.55 44.96
C PRO A 429 4.25 21.88 46.39
N VAL A 430 3.30 22.27 47.24
CA VAL A 430 3.42 22.27 48.71
C VAL A 430 2.13 21.68 49.28
N SER A 431 2.27 20.91 50.35
CA SER A 431 1.25 20.03 50.91
C SER A 431 0.49 20.61 52.12
N ALA A 432 -0.77 20.17 52.24
CA ALA A 432 -1.57 19.98 53.46
C ALA A 432 -2.39 21.15 54.09
N GLN A 433 -3.51 20.72 54.71
CA GLN A 433 -4.38 21.35 55.74
C GLN A 433 -5.59 22.24 55.35
N CYS A 434 -6.77 21.58 55.35
CA CYS A 434 -7.99 21.80 56.15
C CYS A 434 -8.69 23.18 56.38
N GLN A 435 -10.04 23.12 56.35
CA GLN A 435 -11.08 24.00 56.95
C GLN A 435 -11.26 25.42 56.33
N SER A 436 -12.44 26.08 56.33
CA SER A 436 -13.87 25.70 56.54
C SER A 436 -14.79 26.92 56.20
N SER A 437 -16.09 26.71 55.87
CA SER A 437 -17.20 27.73 55.84
C SER A 437 -17.01 28.99 54.96
N ASP A 438 -17.96 29.87 54.60
CA ASP A 438 -19.42 29.88 54.33
C ASP A 438 -19.76 31.26 53.68
N ALA A 439 -20.91 31.57 53.05
CA ALA A 439 -21.99 30.81 52.40
C ALA A 439 -22.94 31.82 51.67
N LYS A 440 -23.82 31.35 50.74
CA LYS A 440 -24.97 32.10 50.15
C LYS A 440 -24.56 33.31 49.25
N LEU A 441 -25.37 33.88 48.32
CA LEU A 441 -26.80 33.79 47.97
C LEU A 441 -27.02 34.13 46.45
N ARG A 442 -28.25 33.89 45.96
CA ARG A 442 -28.96 34.27 44.69
C ARG A 442 -28.44 35.53 43.93
N SER A 443 -28.67 35.75 42.61
CA SER A 443 -29.90 35.50 41.81
C SER A 443 -29.70 35.51 40.26
N ARG A 444 -30.70 34.99 39.51
CA ARG A 444 -31.01 35.28 38.07
C ARG A 444 -32.08 36.41 38.00
N PRO A 445 -32.19 37.21 36.91
CA PRO A 445 -32.99 36.90 35.68
C PRO A 445 -32.22 37.14 34.35
N LEU A 446 -32.54 36.53 33.19
CA LEU A 446 -33.54 36.92 32.15
C LEU A 446 -33.46 38.41 31.72
N SER A 447 -33.61 38.86 30.46
CA SER A 447 -33.68 38.35 29.08
C SER A 447 -34.08 39.57 28.19
N ALA A 448 -34.08 39.44 26.86
CA ALA A 448 -34.83 40.25 25.87
C ALA A 448 -34.25 41.60 25.32
N SER A 449 -33.71 41.50 24.09
CA SER A 449 -34.07 42.23 22.83
C SER A 449 -33.91 43.75 22.62
N ASP A 450 -33.56 44.03 21.35
CA ASP A 450 -33.80 45.21 20.48
C ASP A 450 -33.23 46.61 20.78
N ALA A 451 -32.47 47.14 19.81
CA ALA A 451 -32.96 48.21 18.93
C ALA A 451 -31.97 48.53 17.77
N GLU A 452 -32.49 48.94 16.61
CA GLU A 452 -31.73 49.38 15.43
C GLU A 452 -31.24 50.84 15.58
N MET A 453 -30.15 51.24 14.89
CA MET A 453 -30.21 52.52 14.15
C MET A 453 -29.28 52.61 12.93
N LYS A 454 -29.78 53.38 11.96
CA LYS A 454 -29.40 53.57 10.56
C LYS A 454 -28.17 54.45 10.27
N ASN A 455 -27.60 54.20 9.09
CA ASN A 455 -27.20 55.16 8.02
C ASN A 455 -25.78 55.80 7.91
N LEU A 456 -25.16 55.44 6.77
CA LEU A 456 -24.65 56.30 5.67
C LEU A 456 -23.28 57.01 5.74
N VAL A 457 -22.34 56.42 4.98
CA VAL A 457 -21.55 57.00 3.87
C VAL A 457 -20.69 58.27 4.11
N GLY A 458 -19.38 58.08 3.95
CA GLY A 458 -18.41 59.12 3.55
C GLY A 458 -17.26 58.48 2.76
N SER A 459 -16.94 59.00 1.57
CA SER A 459 -15.96 58.40 0.63
C SER A 459 -14.57 59.03 0.74
N ALA A 460 -13.50 58.22 0.74
CA ALA A 460 -12.13 58.68 0.49
C ALA A 460 -11.17 57.57 0.00
N ARG A 461 -10.89 57.60 -1.31
CA ARG A 461 -9.67 57.18 -2.06
C ARG A 461 -8.74 56.06 -1.53
N GLU A 462 -8.70 55.00 -2.34
CA GLU A 462 -7.52 54.27 -2.84
C GLU A 462 -6.15 54.44 -2.16
N LYS A 463 -5.61 53.31 -1.67
CA LYS A 463 -4.19 52.97 -1.81
C LYS A 463 -4.04 51.48 -2.19
N VAL A 464 -3.44 51.22 -3.35
CA VAL A 464 -3.03 49.88 -3.80
C VAL A 464 -1.73 49.49 -3.09
N PRO A 465 -1.59 48.22 -2.67
CA PRO A 465 -0.28 47.57 -2.70
C PRO A 465 -0.31 46.20 -3.40
N GLY A 466 0.57 46.03 -4.38
CA GLY A 466 1.24 44.76 -4.70
C GLY A 466 0.38 43.58 -5.17
N LYS A 467 0.18 43.46 -6.49
CA LYS A 467 0.05 42.14 -7.13
C LYS A 467 1.37 41.39 -6.98
N LEU A 468 1.50 40.54 -5.96
CA LEU A 468 2.43 39.42 -5.98
C LEU A 468 1.79 38.28 -6.78
N GLY A 469 2.60 37.58 -7.58
CA GLY A 469 2.13 36.73 -8.67
C GLY A 469 1.14 35.64 -8.23
N GLY A 470 -0.09 35.72 -8.72
CA GLY A 470 -1.05 34.64 -8.58
C GLY A 470 -0.58 33.41 -9.37
N SER A 471 -0.51 32.27 -8.70
CA SER A 471 -0.40 30.98 -9.37
C SER A 471 -1.57 30.83 -10.35
N VAL A 472 -1.29 30.38 -11.57
CA VAL A 472 -2.27 30.24 -12.68
C VAL A 472 -3.48 29.34 -12.31
N LEU A 473 -3.35 28.56 -11.24
CA LEU A 473 -4.37 27.61 -10.76
C LEU A 473 -5.08 28.06 -9.47
N GLY A 474 -4.76 29.22 -8.88
CA GLY A 474 -5.38 29.70 -7.63
C GLY A 474 -5.05 28.89 -6.36
N LEU A 475 -4.14 27.91 -6.47
CA LEU A 475 -3.76 26.98 -5.41
C LEU A 475 -2.88 27.61 -4.34
N SER A 476 -3.02 27.14 -3.10
CA SER A 476 -2.11 27.41 -1.99
C SER A 476 -0.71 26.81 -2.24
N MET A 477 0.29 27.30 -1.52
CA MET A 477 1.67 26.82 -1.68
C MET A 477 1.82 25.36 -1.22
N GLU A 478 1.02 24.93 -0.25
CA GLU A 478 0.89 23.57 0.24
C GLU A 478 0.33 22.64 -0.84
N GLU A 479 -0.74 23.04 -1.54
CA GLU A 479 -1.30 22.30 -2.67
C GLU A 479 -0.31 22.20 -3.84
N ILE A 480 0.43 23.28 -4.14
CA ILE A 480 1.48 23.27 -5.17
C ILE A 480 2.61 22.30 -4.81
N LYS A 481 3.04 22.25 -3.54
CA LYS A 481 4.03 21.28 -3.04
C LYS A 481 3.50 19.84 -3.18
N VAL A 482 2.25 19.59 -2.82
CA VAL A 482 1.59 18.28 -2.93
C VAL A 482 1.50 17.83 -4.39
N LEU A 483 1.00 18.68 -5.30
CA LEU A 483 0.91 18.37 -6.73
C LEU A 483 2.27 18.07 -7.34
N ARG A 484 3.30 18.86 -7.00
CA ARG A 484 4.68 18.62 -7.46
C ARG A 484 5.16 17.24 -6.99
N ARG A 485 5.02 16.93 -5.70
CA ARG A 485 5.42 15.62 -5.14
C ARG A 485 4.67 14.48 -5.84
N VAL A 486 3.35 14.56 -5.99
CA VAL A 486 2.55 13.51 -6.62
C VAL A 486 2.92 13.33 -8.10
N LYS A 487 3.28 14.40 -8.80
CA LYS A 487 3.82 14.31 -10.16
C LYS A 487 5.19 13.61 -10.19
N GLU A 488 6.14 14.04 -9.35
CA GLU A 488 7.47 13.42 -9.23
C GLU A 488 7.41 11.95 -8.75
N GLU A 489 6.35 11.55 -8.04
CA GLU A 489 6.04 10.17 -7.66
C GLU A 489 5.51 9.37 -8.87
N ASN A 490 4.57 9.94 -9.63
CA ASN A 490 4.02 9.34 -10.83
C ASN A 490 5.03 9.23 -11.99
N ASP A 491 5.98 10.16 -12.11
CA ASP A 491 7.04 10.10 -13.11
C ASP A 491 8.04 8.95 -12.82
N ARG A 492 8.04 8.42 -11.58
CA ARG A 492 8.90 7.33 -11.07
C ARG A 492 8.16 6.00 -10.87
N ARG A 493 6.97 5.84 -11.46
CA ARG A 493 6.04 4.74 -11.16
C ARG A 493 6.48 3.34 -11.64
N GLY A 494 7.38 3.23 -12.62
CA GLY A 494 7.70 1.93 -13.24
C GLY A 494 6.45 1.26 -13.82
N GLY A 495 6.28 -0.05 -13.61
CA GLY A 495 5.07 -0.80 -13.99
C GLY A 495 3.81 -0.51 -13.16
N PHE A 496 3.82 0.49 -12.26
CA PHE A 496 2.60 0.93 -11.57
C PHE A 496 1.80 1.92 -12.41
N ILE A 497 0.51 1.65 -12.58
CA ILE A 497 -0.48 2.54 -13.19
C ILE A 497 -1.20 3.30 -12.07
N ARG A 498 -1.22 4.63 -12.13
CA ARG A 498 -1.97 5.44 -11.15
C ARG A 498 -3.45 5.44 -11.48
N ILE A 499 -4.27 4.99 -10.53
CA ILE A 499 -5.73 4.86 -10.68
C ILE A 499 -6.51 5.85 -9.79
N PHE A 500 -5.84 6.54 -8.86
CA PHE A 500 -6.42 7.64 -8.07
C PHE A 500 -5.38 8.71 -7.72
#